data_AF-A0A183FW74-F1
#
_entry.id   AF-A0A183FW74-F1
#
_cell.length_a   1.000
_cell.length_b   1.000
_cell.length_c   1.000
_cell.angle_alpha   90.00
_cell.angle_beta   90.00
_cell.angle_gamma   90.00
#
_symmetry.space_group_name_H-M   'P 1'
#
loop_
_entity.id
_entity.type
_entity.pdbx_description
1 polymer ?
#
loop_
_entity_poly.entity_id
_entity_poly.type
_entity_poly.pdbx_seq_one_letter_code
_entity_poly.pdbx_strand_id
1 'polypeptide(L)' 'LLFKDMLAAEVSAANCQLKPDARRAIYEVELWEKPWENFEQFNVKKVRTLAAGEQI' A
#
# COMPACT_ATOMS: atom_id res chain seq x y z
N LEU A 1 0.10 24.93 -2.96
CA LEU A 1 0.85 23.80 -2.37
C LEU A 1 1.61 23.13 -3.51
N LEU A 2 2.94 23.29 -3.54
CA LEU A 2 3.79 22.74 -4.59
C LEU A 2 3.98 21.24 -4.33
N PHE A 3 3.44 20.40 -5.23
CA PHE A 3 3.94 19.05 -5.35
C PHE A 3 5.41 19.16 -5.78
N LYS A 4 6.33 18.61 -4.97
CA LYS A 4 7.73 18.55 -5.36
C LYS A 4 7.82 17.47 -6.43
N ASP A 5 7.88 17.88 -7.69
CA ASP A 5 8.10 16.95 -8.80
C ASP A 5 9.43 16.24 -8.55
N MET A 6 9.34 14.93 -8.25
CA MET A 6 10.48 14.06 -8.00
C MET A 6 10.77 13.34 -9.32
N LEU A 7 12.02 13.30 -9.75
CA LEU A 7 12.39 12.53 -10.95
C LEU A 7 12.07 11.06 -10.70
N ALA A 8 11.55 10.36 -11.70
CA ALA A 8 11.18 8.94 -11.56
C ALA A 8 12.35 8.07 -11.07
N ALA A 9 13.59 8.45 -11.41
CA ALA A 9 14.81 7.78 -10.98
C ALA A 9 15.14 7.95 -9.48
N GLU A 10 14.54 8.94 -8.81
CA GLU A 10 14.75 9.25 -7.39
C GLU A 10 13.66 8.66 -6.48
N VAL A 11 12.58 8.15 -7.06
CA VAL A 11 11.47 7.53 -6.33
C VAL A 11 11.83 6.10 -5.95
N SER A 12 11.64 5.79 -4.68
CA SER A 12 11.81 4.49 -4.04
C SER A 12 10.57 4.19 -3.18
N ALA A 13 10.44 2.94 -2.73
CA ALA A 13 9.37 2.60 -1.80
C ALA A 13 9.41 3.44 -0.50
N ALA A 14 10.61 3.87 -0.07
CA ALA A 14 10.80 4.60 1.17
C ALA A 14 10.44 6.10 1.10
N ASN A 15 10.42 6.70 -0.09
CA ASN A 15 10.14 8.13 -0.29
C ASN A 15 8.94 8.40 -1.21
N CYS A 16 8.14 7.37 -1.51
CA CYS A 16 6.91 7.51 -2.28
C CYS A 16 5.79 8.12 -1.42
N GLN A 17 5.48 9.39 -1.68
CA GLN A 17 4.43 10.10 -0.94
C GLN A 17 3.03 9.75 -1.47
N LEU A 18 2.07 9.65 -0.56
CA LEU A 18 0.65 9.51 -0.89
C LEU A 18 0.18 10.74 -1.68
N LYS A 19 -0.46 10.51 -2.83
CA LYS A 19 -1.14 11.58 -3.57
C LYS A 19 -2.41 11.97 -2.79
N PRO A 20 -2.72 13.27 -2.60
CA PRO A 20 -3.89 13.74 -1.86
C PRO A 20 -5.22 13.12 -2.33
N ASP A 21 -5.38 12.93 -3.65
CA ASP A 21 -6.57 12.32 -4.26
C ASP A 21 -6.32 10.88 -4.74
N ALA A 22 -5.40 10.16 -4.09
CA ALA A 22 -5.13 8.77 -4.43
C ALA A 22 -6.38 7.91 -4.22
N ARG A 23 -6.63 6.98 -5.16
CA ARG A 23 -7.59 5.90 -4.96
C ARG A 23 -7.09 4.99 -3.85
N ARG A 24 -7.79 4.96 -2.72
CA ARG A 24 -7.49 4.10 -1.57
C ARG A 24 -8.40 2.88 -1.57
N ALA A 25 -7.94 1.78 -0.99
CA ALA A 25 -8.71 0.56 -0.84
C ALA A 25 -8.33 -0.15 0.47
N ILE A 26 -9.30 -0.85 1.05
CA ILE A 26 -9.10 -1.72 2.20
C ILE A 26 -8.81 -3.12 1.70
N TYR A 27 -7.75 -3.70 2.26
CA TYR A 27 -7.35 -5.07 2.01
C TYR A 27 -7.35 -5.84 3.33
N GLU A 28 -7.80 -7.08 3.24
CA GLU A 28 -7.60 -8.09 4.26
C GLU A 28 -6.36 -8.87 3.86
N VAL A 29 -5.41 -8.98 4.79
CA VAL A 29 -4.13 -9.66 4.57
C VAL A 29 -4.00 -10.73 5.63
N GLU A 30 -3.93 -11.99 5.20
CA GLU A 30 -3.60 -13.11 6.05
C GLU A 30 -2.13 -13.47 5.81
N LEU A 31 -1.37 -13.58 6.89
CA LEU A 31 0.01 -14.04 6.89
C LEU A 31 0.07 -15.42 7.54
N TRP A 32 0.57 -16.40 6.81
CA TRP A 32 0.83 -17.75 7.32
C TRP A 32 2.32 -18.03 7.31
N GLU A 33 2.89 -18.20 8.50
CA GLU A 33 4.30 -18.49 8.70
C GLU A 33 4.48 -19.88 9.33
N LYS A 34 5.51 -20.59 8.86
CA LYS A 34 6.04 -21.79 9.51
C LYS A 34 7.56 -21.63 9.59
N PRO A 35 8.08 -20.98 10.65
CA PRO A 35 9.51 -20.67 10.76
C PRO A 35 10.41 -21.91 10.70
N TRP A 36 9.95 -23.04 11.24
CA TRP A 36 10.65 -24.33 11.20
C TRP A 36 10.76 -24.95 9.80
N GLU A 37 9.96 -24.47 8.85
CA GLU A 37 10.00 -24.88 7.44
C GLU A 37 10.58 -23.79 6.53
N ASN A 38 11.02 -22.65 7.09
CA ASN A 38 11.40 -21.45 6.31
C ASN A 38 10.32 -21.09 5.29
N PHE A 39 9.05 -21.13 5.72
CA PHE A 39 7.88 -20.88 4.88
C PHE A 39 7.12 -19.64 5.34
N GLU A 40 6.74 -18.82 4.37
CA GLU A 40 5.91 -17.64 4.52
C GLU A 40 4.95 -17.57 3.33
N GLN A 41 3.67 -17.33 3.58
CA GLN A 41 2.67 -17.12 2.55
C GLN A 41 1.71 -16.01 2.95
N PHE A 42 1.46 -15.10 2.00
CA PHE A 42 0.45 -14.07 2.11
C PHE A 42 -0.78 -14.44 1.29
N ASN A 43 -1.96 -14.28 1.88
CA ASN A 43 -3.23 -14.25 1.17
C ASN A 43 -3.80 -12.83 1.25
N VAL A 44 -3.89 -12.15 0.11
CA VAL A 44 -4.29 -10.74 0.04
C VAL A 44 -5.61 -10.64 -0.70
N LYS A 45 -6.64 -10.17 0.01
CA LYS A 45 -7.98 -9.98 -0.52
C LYS A 45 -8.36 -8.52 -0.48
N LYS A 46 -8.76 -7.98 -1.64
CA LYS A 46 -9.35 -6.64 -1.68
C LYS A 46 -10.76 -6.69 -1.11
N VAL A 47 -10.99 -5.95 -0.02
CA VAL A 47 -12.31 -5.84 0.60
C VAL A 47 -13.16 -4.84 -0.16
N ARG A 48 -12.67 -3.60 -0.31
CA ARG A 48 -13.38 -2.52 -1.04
C ARG A 48 -12.47 -1.36 -1.42
N THR A 49 -12.90 -0.56 -2.38
CA THR A 49 -12.30 0.76 -2.67
C THR A 49 -12.96 1.81 -1.77
N LEU A 50 -12.18 2.77 -1.25
CA LEU A 50 -12.70 3.90 -0.47
C LEU A 50 -13.16 5.03 -1.39
N ALA A 51 -14.19 5.76 -0.98
CA ALA A 51 -14.58 7.00 -1.62
C ALA A 51 -13.53 8.11 -1.37
N ALA A 52 -13.52 9.13 -2.23
CA ALA A 52 -12.66 10.28 -2.05
C ALA A 52 -12.97 10.97 -0.71
N GLY A 53 -11.93 11.28 0.09
CA GLY A 53 -12.09 11.92 1.41
C GLY A 53 -12.60 11.01 2.54
N GLU A 54 -12.99 9.76 2.26
CA GLU A 54 -13.46 8.81 3.28
C GLU A 54 -12.36 8.54 4.33
N GLN A 55 -12.68 8.67 5.61
CA GLN A 55 -11.77 8.29 6.71
C GLN A 55 -11.96 6.80 7.02
N ILE A 56 -10.88 6.12 7.40
CA ILE A 56 -10.88 4.70 7.78
C ILE A 56 -11.20 4.60 9.27
#